data_AF-A0ABD1BEC9-F1
#
_entry.id   AF-A0ABD1BEC9-F1
#
_cell.length_a   1.000
_cell.length_b   1.000
_cell.length_c   1.000
_cell.angle_alpha   90.00
_cell.angle_beta   90.00
_cell.angle_gamma   90.00
#
_symmetry.space_group_name_H-M   'P 1'
#
loop_
_entity.id
_entity.type
_entity.pdbx_description
1 polymer ?
#
loop_
_entity_poly.entity_id
_entity_poly.type
_entity_poly.pdbx_seq_one_letter_code
_entity_poly.pdbx_strand_id
1 'polypeptide(L)'
;MTSFVKFKVQRFNGTRNFSLWQTQMKDMLNQNEMKKALLEKKSDSITHDDWEELQEKAGSTIRTCLGDKVLHQVFHLVNAK
;
A
#
# COMPACT_ATOMS: atom_id res chain seq x y z
N MET A 1 15.36 16.79 18.91
CA MET A 1 14.82 16.64 17.54
C MET A 1 14.91 15.17 17.18
N THR A 2 13.83 14.41 17.35
CA THR A 2 13.79 13.01 16.89
C THR A 2 13.56 13.03 15.39
N SER A 3 14.62 12.79 14.62
CA SER A 3 14.52 12.53 13.19
C SER A 3 13.72 11.24 13.00
N PHE A 4 12.43 11.37 12.65
CA PHE A 4 11.68 10.26 12.10
C PHE A 4 12.35 9.88 10.79
N VAL A 5 13.19 8.84 10.83
CA VAL A 5 13.65 8.18 9.61
C VAL A 5 12.40 7.62 8.95
N LYS A 6 11.85 8.35 7.97
CA LYS A 6 10.76 7.84 7.12
C LYS A 6 11.27 6.55 6.51
N PHE A 7 10.73 5.41 6.96
CA PHE A 7 11.07 4.11 6.41
C PHE A 7 10.64 4.10 4.94
N LYS A 8 11.58 4.36 4.05
CA LYS A 8 11.30 4.43 2.62
C LYS A 8 11.34 3.00 2.09
N VAL A 9 10.18 2.37 1.99
CA VAL A 9 10.06 1.06 1.34
C VAL A 9 10.60 1.21 -0.08
N GLN A 10 11.59 0.39 -0.43
CA GLN A 10 12.14 0.38 -1.78
C GLN A 10 11.04 -0.03 -2.77
N ARG A 11 10.99 0.65 -3.92
CA ARG A 11 10.00 0.32 -4.95
C ARG A 11 10.12 -1.13 -5.41
N PHE A 12 9.00 -1.81 -5.61
CA PHE A 12 8.98 -3.15 -6.17
C PHE A 12 9.03 -3.09 -7.69
N ASN A 13 10.13 -3.57 -8.26
CA ASN A 13 10.39 -3.57 -9.70
C ASN A 13 10.25 -4.98 -10.34
N GLY A 14 9.76 -5.97 -9.60
CA GLY A 14 9.58 -7.34 -10.06
C GLY A 14 10.81 -8.25 -9.92
N THR A 15 11.99 -7.72 -9.58
CA THR A 15 13.21 -8.54 -9.40
C THR A 15 13.52 -8.85 -7.94
N ARG A 16 12.96 -8.08 -7.01
CA ARG A 16 13.13 -8.27 -5.57
C ARG A 16 12.24 -9.42 -5.05
N ASN A 17 12.61 -10.00 -3.91
CA ASN A 17 11.72 -10.89 -3.17
C ASN A 17 10.41 -10.16 -2.81
N PHE A 18 9.31 -10.60 -3.42
CA PHE A 18 7.99 -10.00 -3.22
C PHE A 18 7.51 -10.13 -1.78
N SER A 19 7.73 -11.27 -1.12
CA SER A 19 7.33 -11.47 0.29
C SER A 19 8.03 -10.50 1.22
N LEU A 20 9.33 -10.25 1.02
CA LEU A 20 10.07 -9.25 1.80
C LEU A 20 9.51 -7.84 1.57
N TRP A 21 9.27 -7.47 0.30
CA TRP A 21 8.67 -6.17 -0.02
C TRP A 21 7.27 -6.03 0.57
N GLN A 22 6.44 -7.08 0.49
CA GLN A 22 5.09 -7.10 1.04
C GLN A 22 5.10 -6.89 2.55
N THR A 23 6.01 -7.54 3.30
CA THR A 23 6.17 -7.31 4.74
C THR A 23 6.52 -5.85 5.03
N GLN A 24 7.52 -5.30 4.32
CA GLN A 24 7.91 -3.88 4.45
C GLN A 24 6.76 -2.91 4.15
N MET A 25 5.93 -3.22 3.14
CA MET A 25 4.76 -2.43 2.81
C MET A 25 3.68 -2.51 3.88
N LYS A 26 3.41 -3.68 4.45
CA LYS A 26 2.46 -3.84 5.56
C LYS A 26 2.91 -3.04 6.78
N ASP A 27 4.20 -3.07 7.10
CA ASP A 27 4.77 -2.29 8.21
C ASP A 27 4.64 -0.79 7.96
N MET A 28 4.91 -0.32 6.73
CA MET A 28 4.75 1.08 6.37
C MET A 28 3.28 1.53 6.42
N LEU A 29 2.33 0.71 5.95
CA LEU A 29 0.91 1.01 6.08
C LEU A 29 0.50 1.12 7.56
N ASN A 30 0.98 0.21 8.41
CA ASN A 30 0.74 0.25 9.84
C ASN A 30 1.33 1.52 10.49
N GLN A 31 2.55 1.93 10.12
CA GLN A 31 3.21 3.15 10.62
C GLN A 31 2.49 4.45 10.21
N ASN A 32 1.78 4.43 9.07
CA ASN A 32 0.99 5.57 8.59
C ASN A 32 -0.49 5.48 9.02
N GLU A 33 -0.78 4.75 10.10
CA GLU A 33 -2.12 4.59 10.68
C GLU A 33 -3.13 3.90 9.74
N MET A 34 -2.64 3.25 8.67
CA MET A 34 -3.46 2.51 7.70
C MET A 34 -3.60 1.02 8.03
N LYS A 35 -3.37 0.62 9.29
CA LYS A 35 -3.48 -0.79 9.72
C LYS A 35 -4.83 -1.41 9.38
N LYS A 36 -5.92 -0.64 9.51
CA LYS A 36 -7.28 -1.12 9.20
C LYS A 36 -7.42 -1.47 7.71
N ALA A 37 -6.69 -0.81 6.81
CA ALA A 37 -6.70 -1.13 5.38
C ALA A 37 -6.16 -2.52 5.04
N LEU A 38 -5.38 -3.11 5.97
CA LEU A 38 -4.83 -4.46 5.82
C LEU A 38 -5.86 -5.56 6.10
N LEU A 39 -7.04 -5.20 6.62
CA LEU A 39 -8.13 -6.15 6.83
C LEU A 39 -8.78 -6.47 5.48
N GLU A 40 -9.11 -7.74 5.28
CA GLU A 40 -9.82 -8.18 4.05
C GLU A 40 -11.23 -7.58 3.95
N LYS A 41 -11.82 -7.22 5.09
CA LYS A 41 -13.17 -6.67 5.19
C LYS A 41 -13.20 -5.45 6.10
N LYS A 42 -14.13 -4.54 5.83
CA LYS A 42 -14.43 -3.39 6.69
C LYS A 42 -14.80 -3.88 8.09
N SER A 43 -14.22 -3.25 9.12
CA SER A 43 -14.62 -3.43 10.52
C SER A 43 -15.91 -2.65 10.82
N ASP A 44 -16.71 -3.11 11.79
CA ASP A 44 -17.89 -2.35 12.26
C ASP A 44 -17.50 -1.01 12.91
N SER A 45 -16.25 -0.90 13.38
CA SER A 45 -15.71 0.29 14.04
C SER A 45 -15.30 1.43 13.10
N ILE A 46 -15.53 1.32 11.78
CA ILE A 46 -15.19 2.34 10.79
C ILE A 46 -16.39 2.60 9.89
N THR A 47 -16.62 3.86 9.55
CA THR A 47 -17.71 4.25 8.63
C THR A 47 -17.41 3.73 7.22
N HIS A 48 -18.43 3.73 6.35
CA HIS A 48 -18.21 3.33 4.96
C HIS A 48 -17.27 4.30 4.24
N ASP A 49 -17.51 5.60 4.39
CA ASP A 49 -16.74 6.65 3.75
C ASP A 49 -15.28 6.65 4.23
N ASP A 50 -15.05 6.58 5.54
CA ASP A 50 -13.68 6.48 6.10
C ASP A 50 -12.97 5.21 5.61
N TRP A 51 -13.71 4.12 5.40
CA TRP A 51 -13.14 2.89 4.87
C TRP A 51 -12.73 3.03 3.41
N GLU A 52 -13.55 3.66 2.58
CA GLU A 52 -13.23 3.92 1.17
C GLU A 52 -12.02 4.85 1.04
N GLU A 53 -12.00 5.95 1.78
CA GLU A 53 -10.86 6.87 1.79
C GLU A 53 -9.57 6.15 2.25
N LEU A 54 -9.69 5.31 3.29
CA LEU A 54 -8.56 4.54 3.80
C LEU A 54 -8.02 3.54 2.76
N GLN A 55 -8.91 2.86 2.04
CA GLN A 55 -8.55 1.94 0.96
C GLN A 55 -7.91 2.68 -0.22
N GLU A 56 -8.44 3.85 -0.60
CA GLU A 56 -7.87 4.68 -1.65
C GLU A 56 -6.46 5.16 -1.28
N LYS A 57 -6.28 5.61 -0.04
CA LYS A 57 -4.98 6.06 0.48
C LYS A 57 -3.97 4.93 0.53
N ALA A 58 -4.36 3.74 1.00
CA ALA A 58 -3.50 2.56 1.02
C ALA A 58 -3.13 2.12 -0.40
N GLY A 59 -4.10 2.07 -1.31
CA GLY A 59 -3.90 1.74 -2.72
C GLY A 59 -2.96 2.71 -3.43
N SER A 60 -3.16 4.02 -3.23
CA SER A 60 -2.27 5.07 -3.75
C SER A 60 -0.85 4.93 -3.23
N THR A 61 -0.71 4.67 -1.93
CA THR A 61 0.60 4.43 -1.31
C THR A 61 1.29 3.22 -1.94
N ILE A 62 0.58 2.09 -2.09
CA ILE A 62 1.10 0.89 -2.76
C ILE A 62 1.57 1.22 -4.18
N ARG A 63 0.75 1.91 -4.98
CA ARG A 63 1.11 2.31 -6.36
C ARG A 63 2.39 3.15 -6.41
N THR A 64 2.57 4.08 -5.47
CA THR A 64 3.79 4.92 -5.42
C THR A 64 5.06 4.15 -5.03
N CYS A 65 4.88 2.98 -4.40
CA CYS A 65 5.91 2.02 -4.05
C CYS A 65 6.10 0.92 -5.11
N LEU A 66 5.47 1.01 -6.27
CA LEU A 66 5.75 0.14 -7.43
C LEU A 66 6.77 0.82 -8.36
N GLY A 67 7.59 0.01 -9.01
CA GLY A 67 8.42 0.46 -10.12
C GLY A 67 7.59 0.58 -11.40
N ASP A 68 8.00 1.47 -12.31
CA ASP A 68 7.22 1.89 -13.48
C ASP A 68 6.72 0.71 -14.33
N LYS A 69 7.55 -0.31 -14.54
CA LYS A 69 7.17 -1.54 -15.27
C LYS A 69 6.02 -2.29 -14.60
N VAL A 70 6.09 -2.46 -13.28
CA VAL A 70 5.07 -3.18 -12.49
C VAL A 70 3.80 -2.34 -12.41
N LEU A 71 3.93 -1.03 -12.20
CA LEU A 71 2.79 -0.11 -12.18
C LEU A 71 2.02 -0.14 -13.50
N HIS A 72 2.72 -0.14 -14.64
CA HIS A 72 2.11 -0.25 -15.97
C HIS A 72 1.34 -1.57 -16.15
N GLN A 73 1.90 -2.70 -15.68
CA GLN A 73 1.21 -3.99 -15.72
C GLN A 73 -0.06 -4.00 -14.86
N VAL A 74 0.01 -3.48 -13.63
CA VAL A 74 -1.16 -3.37 -12.74
C VAL A 74 -2.24 -2.48 -13.35
N PHE A 75 -1.87 -1.34 -13.91
CA PHE A 75 -2.82 -0.44 -14.56
C PHE A 75 -3.50 -1.10 -15.77
N HIS A 76 -2.75 -1.84 -16.59
CA HIS A 76 -3.31 -2.56 -17.71
C HIS A 76 -4.30 -3.65 -17.27
N LEU A 77 -3.98 -4.42 -16.23
CA LEU A 77 -4.86 -5.49 -15.72
C LEU A 77 -6.17 -4.96 -15.10
N VAL A 78 -6.10 -3.81 -14.43
CA VAL A 78 -7.28 -3.21 -13.77
C VAL A 78 -8.21 -2.53 -14.78
N ASN A 79 -7.66 -1.98 -15.87
CA ASN A 79 -8.43 -1.29 -16.91
C ASN A 79 -8.76 -2.16 -18.14
N ALA A 80 -8.30 -3.41 -18.20
CA ALA A 80 -8.65 -4.36 -19.26
C ALA A 80 -10.05 -4.97 -19.08
N LYS A 81 -10.97 -4.25 -18.44
CA LYS A 81 -12.35 -4.66 -18.19
C LYS A 81 -13.31 -4.00 -19.16
#